data_AF-E0ULX7-F1
#
_entry.id   AF-E0ULX7-F1
#
_cell.length_a   1.000
_cell.length_b   1.000
_cell.length_c   1.000
_cell.angle_alpha   90.00
_cell.angle_beta   90.00
_cell.angle_gamma   90.00
#
_symmetry.space_group_name_H-M   'P 1'
#
loop_
_entity.id
_entity.type
_entity.pdbx_description
1 polymer ?
#
loop_
_entity_poly.entity_id
_entity_poly.type
_entity_poly.pdbx_seq_one_letter_code
_entity_poly.pdbx_strand_id
1 'polypeptide(L)'
;MNKKDAIALAKQYNWTEADANRAFFDENIKSATEQDILILLAKFAGPELKTRQTLQAAQKGQATRAAKGKRLAEEELEKHLKETAQKFEEMNSIFIPLIEKLYGIAQRVGLKDPWIEALINMYKGFQDDQDQPA
;
A
#
# COMPACT_ATOMS: atom_id res chain seq x y z
N MET A 1 -37.74 -28.91 8.49
CA MET A 1 -37.39 -28.27 7.19
C MET A 1 -35.92 -28.57 6.87
N ASN A 2 -35.47 -28.62 5.62
CA ASN A 2 -34.03 -28.72 5.33
C ASN A 2 -33.38 -27.32 5.17
N LYS A 3 -32.05 -27.21 5.27
CA LYS A 3 -31.35 -25.91 5.19
C LYS A 3 -31.53 -25.22 3.83
N LYS A 4 -31.64 -25.98 2.74
CA LYS A 4 -31.89 -25.41 1.39
C LYS A 4 -33.29 -24.80 1.31
N ASP A 5 -34.29 -25.47 1.87
CA ASP A 5 -35.67 -24.97 1.91
C ASP A 5 -35.76 -23.70 2.77
N ALA A 6 -35.06 -23.66 3.92
CA ALA A 6 -35.01 -22.48 4.77
C ALA A 6 -34.34 -21.28 4.06
N ILE A 7 -33.28 -21.51 3.27
CA ILE A 7 -32.63 -20.48 2.46
C ILE A 7 -33.56 -20.03 1.32
N ALA A 8 -34.26 -20.95 0.67
CA ALA A 8 -35.22 -20.63 -0.38
C ALA A 8 -36.37 -19.77 0.16
N LEU A 9 -36.88 -20.10 1.35
CA LEU A 9 -37.86 -19.30 2.08
C LEU A 9 -37.30 -17.91 2.39
N ALA A 10 -36.09 -17.81 2.94
CA ALA A 10 -35.46 -16.51 3.22
C ALA A 10 -35.36 -15.63 1.96
N LYS A 11 -35.03 -16.21 0.81
CA LYS A 11 -34.98 -15.50 -0.49
C LYS A 11 -36.35 -14.94 -0.91
N GLN A 12 -37.46 -15.62 -0.58
CA GLN A 12 -38.81 -15.09 -0.84
C GLN A 12 -39.08 -13.79 -0.08
N TYR A 13 -38.43 -13.61 1.08
CA TYR A 13 -38.49 -12.38 1.89
C TYR A 13 -37.33 -11.41 1.60
N ASN A 14 -36.72 -11.50 0.41
CA ASN A 14 -35.62 -10.63 -0.06
C ASN A 14 -34.31 -10.72 0.75
N TRP A 15 -34.09 -11.82 1.48
CA TRP A 15 -32.79 -12.04 2.11
C TRP A 15 -31.74 -12.50 1.11
N THR A 16 -30.50 -12.05 1.31
CA THR A 16 -29.37 -12.62 0.59
C THR A 16 -29.08 -14.03 1.09
N GLU A 17 -28.57 -14.89 0.23
CA GLU A 17 -28.18 -16.25 0.62
C GLU A 17 -27.09 -16.25 1.69
N ALA A 18 -26.17 -15.28 1.65
CA ALA A 18 -25.13 -15.14 2.65
C ALA A 18 -25.72 -14.79 4.03
N ASP A 19 -26.66 -13.84 4.08
CA ASP A 19 -27.28 -13.41 5.35
C ASP A 19 -28.20 -14.48 5.91
N ALA A 20 -28.94 -15.19 5.06
CA ALA A 20 -29.71 -16.37 5.47
C ALA A 20 -28.80 -17.48 6.05
N ASN A 21 -27.69 -17.79 5.38
CA ASN A 21 -26.74 -18.79 5.87
C ASN A 21 -26.14 -18.42 7.23
N ARG A 22 -25.93 -17.13 7.48
CA ARG A 22 -25.41 -16.62 8.76
C ARG A 22 -26.47 -16.66 9.85
N ALA A 23 -27.70 -16.28 9.53
CA ALA A 23 -28.83 -16.36 10.46
C ALA A 23 -29.07 -17.81 10.93
N PHE A 24 -28.71 -18.80 10.10
CA PHE A 24 -28.89 -20.23 10.38
C PHE A 24 -27.59 -20.95 10.77
N PHE A 25 -26.51 -20.24 11.09
CA PHE A 25 -25.18 -20.86 11.25
C PHE A 25 -25.12 -21.82 12.45
N ASP A 26 -25.66 -21.42 13.60
CA ASP A 26 -25.64 -22.20 14.85
C ASP A 26 -27.01 -22.82 15.21
N GLU A 27 -27.98 -22.77 14.30
CA GLU A 27 -29.38 -23.13 14.58
C GLU A 27 -29.75 -24.52 14.03
N ASN A 28 -30.55 -25.28 14.79
CA ASN A 28 -31.01 -26.59 14.35
C ASN A 28 -32.23 -26.50 13.41
N ILE A 29 -31.95 -26.29 12.12
CA ILE A 29 -32.98 -26.10 11.08
C ILE A 29 -33.78 -27.39 10.78
N LYS A 30 -33.25 -28.58 11.11
CA LYS A 30 -33.80 -29.86 10.64
C LYS A 30 -35.27 -30.09 11.05
N SER A 31 -35.66 -29.63 12.23
CA SER A 31 -37.02 -29.73 12.77
C SER A 31 -37.76 -28.39 12.81
N ALA A 32 -37.17 -27.31 12.29
CA ALA A 32 -37.78 -25.99 12.31
C ALA A 32 -39.01 -25.92 11.39
N THR A 33 -40.04 -25.20 11.86
CA THR A 33 -41.19 -24.77 11.07
C THR A 33 -40.85 -23.49 10.30
N GLU A 34 -41.68 -23.13 9.33
CA GLU A 34 -41.54 -21.85 8.60
C GLU A 34 -41.56 -20.63 9.54
N GLN A 35 -42.41 -20.66 10.57
CA GLN A 35 -42.48 -19.60 11.57
C GLN A 35 -41.17 -19.48 12.38
N ASP A 36 -40.54 -20.60 12.72
CA ASP A 36 -39.25 -20.59 13.42
C ASP A 36 -38.15 -19.94 12.56
N ILE A 37 -38.15 -20.21 11.25
CA ILE A 37 -37.21 -19.58 10.31
C ILE A 37 -37.40 -18.07 10.26
N LEU A 38 -38.64 -17.59 10.18
CA LEU A 38 -38.93 -16.16 10.16
C LEU A 38 -38.51 -15.46 11.46
N ILE A 39 -38.66 -16.13 12.61
CA ILE A 39 -38.19 -15.63 13.90
C ILE A 39 -36.65 -15.53 13.93
N LEU A 40 -35.95 -16.53 13.41
CA LEU A 40 -34.48 -16.51 13.32
C LEU A 40 -33.98 -15.37 12.43
N LEU A 41 -34.61 -15.18 11.27
CA LEU A 41 -34.31 -14.06 10.38
C LEU A 41 -34.58 -12.71 11.06
N ALA A 42 -35.72 -12.56 11.76
CA ALA A 42 -36.05 -11.33 12.47
C ALA A 42 -35.05 -11.02 13.61
N LYS A 43 -34.65 -12.04 14.38
CA LYS A 43 -33.63 -11.90 15.43
C LYS A 43 -32.28 -11.46 14.85
N PHE A 44 -31.91 -12.00 13.69
CA PHE A 44 -30.68 -11.61 12.99
C PHE A 44 -30.78 -10.21 12.34
N ALA A 45 -31.97 -9.78 11.91
CA ALA A 45 -32.15 -8.50 11.22
C ALA A 45 -31.89 -7.27 12.09
N GLY A 46 -32.18 -7.33 13.39
CA GLY A 46 -32.10 -6.16 14.27
C GLY A 46 -30.67 -5.81 14.71
N PRO A 47 -30.19 -6.39 15.82
CA PRO A 47 -28.91 -6.02 16.42
C PRO A 47 -27.71 -6.47 15.59
N GLU A 48 -27.78 -7.63 14.94
CA GLU A 48 -26.66 -8.24 14.22
C GLU A 48 -26.33 -7.48 12.93
N LEU A 49 -27.32 -7.12 12.11
CA LEU A 49 -27.10 -6.32 10.90
C LEU A 49 -26.50 -4.94 11.21
N LYS A 50 -27.04 -4.24 12.21
CA LYS A 50 -26.53 -2.92 12.63
C LYS A 50 -25.09 -2.99 13.12
N THR A 51 -24.78 -4.00 13.94
CA THR A 51 -23.43 -4.23 14.46
C THR A 51 -22.44 -4.49 13.33
N ARG A 52 -22.84 -5.30 12.33
CA ARG A 52 -22.00 -5.59 11.16
C ARG A 52 -21.79 -4.38 10.27
N GLN A 53 -22.81 -3.59 10.00
CA GLN A 53 -22.66 -2.35 9.22
C GLN A 53 -21.66 -1.42 9.91
N THR A 54 -21.73 -1.33 11.23
CA THR A 54 -20.79 -0.52 12.03
C THR A 54 -19.37 -1.08 11.95
N LEU A 55 -19.19 -2.39 12.10
CA LEU A 55 -17.88 -3.05 11.97
C LEU A 55 -17.29 -2.91 10.57
N GLN A 56 -18.09 -3.07 9.52
CA GLN A 56 -17.66 -2.89 8.12
C GLN A 56 -17.27 -1.44 7.86
N ALA A 57 -18.03 -0.47 8.35
CA ALA A 57 -17.69 0.94 8.26
C ALA A 57 -16.37 1.25 8.99
N ALA A 58 -16.17 0.68 10.18
CA ALA A 58 -14.92 0.82 10.93
C ALA A 58 -13.72 0.21 10.19
N GLN A 59 -13.87 -1.02 9.66
CA GLN A 59 -12.84 -1.69 8.86
C GLN A 59 -12.49 -0.89 7.60
N LYS A 60 -13.49 -0.39 6.88
CA LYS A 60 -13.28 0.46 5.71
C LYS A 60 -12.54 1.73 6.09
N GLY A 61 -12.94 2.37 7.20
CA GLY A 61 -12.26 3.55 7.73
C GLY A 61 -10.80 3.30 8.09
N GLN A 62 -10.50 2.15 8.73
CA GLN A 62 -9.12 1.73 9.04
C GLN A 62 -8.30 1.50 7.76
N ALA A 63 -8.85 0.79 6.78
CA ALA A 63 -8.20 0.53 5.50
C ALA A 63 -7.90 1.84 4.74
N THR A 64 -8.84 2.77 4.70
CA THR A 64 -8.64 4.10 4.09
C THR A 64 -7.53 4.89 4.79
N ARG A 65 -7.49 4.88 6.13
CA ARG A 65 -6.42 5.55 6.89
C ARG A 65 -5.06 4.94 6.63
N ALA A 66 -4.97 3.61 6.60
CA ALA A 66 -3.73 2.90 6.31
C ALA A 66 -3.23 3.19 4.88
N ALA A 67 -4.13 3.16 3.88
CA ALA A 67 -3.79 3.52 2.50
C ALA A 67 -3.31 4.96 2.38
N LYS A 68 -3.98 5.91 3.05
CA LYS A 68 -3.55 7.31 3.08
C LYS A 68 -2.18 7.47 3.74
N GLY A 69 -1.94 6.78 4.86
CA GLY A 69 -0.65 6.81 5.55
C GLY A 69 0.50 6.30 4.68
N LYS A 70 0.29 5.19 3.97
CA LYS A 70 1.28 4.66 3.01
C LYS A 70 1.60 5.66 1.90
N ARG A 71 0.58 6.25 1.29
CA ARG A 71 0.77 7.23 0.22
C ARG A 71 1.55 8.46 0.69
N LEU A 72 1.24 8.98 1.88
CA LEU A 72 1.99 10.10 2.47
C LEU A 72 3.46 9.74 2.72
N ALA A 73 3.74 8.53 3.21
CA ALA A 73 5.10 8.06 3.42
C ALA A 73 5.87 7.90 2.10
N GLU A 74 5.22 7.42 1.04
CA GLU A 74 5.80 7.33 -0.31
C GLU A 74 6.12 8.72 -0.89
N GLU A 75 5.18 9.67 -0.78
CA GLU A 75 5.36 11.06 -1.20
C GLU A 75 6.54 11.73 -0.43
N GLU A 76 6.63 11.51 0.88
CA GLU A 76 7.72 12.03 1.72
C GLU A 76 9.07 11.39 1.37
N LEU A 77 9.10 10.08 1.13
CA LEU A 77 10.31 9.38 0.68
C LEU A 77 10.78 9.89 -0.68
N GLU A 78 9.89 10.05 -1.66
CA GLU A 78 10.23 10.59 -2.97
C GLU A 78 10.82 12.00 -2.86
N LYS A 79 10.22 12.84 -2.02
CA LYS A 79 10.74 14.19 -1.75
C LYS A 79 12.14 14.13 -1.15
N HIS A 80 12.37 13.31 -0.12
CA HIS A 80 13.69 13.17 0.50
C HIS A 80 14.74 12.60 -0.46
N LEU A 81 14.36 11.67 -1.34
CA LEU A 81 15.26 11.14 -2.36
C LEU A 81 15.67 12.23 -3.36
N LYS A 82 14.72 13.05 -3.82
CA LYS A 82 15.01 14.19 -4.71
C LYS A 82 15.91 15.22 -4.03
N GLU A 83 15.58 15.63 -2.80
CA GLU A 83 16.40 16.57 -2.03
C GLU A 83 17.81 16.02 -1.77
N THR A 84 17.93 14.72 -1.48
CA THR A 84 19.23 14.08 -1.25
C THR A 84 20.04 13.99 -2.54
N ALA A 85 19.40 13.64 -3.66
CA ALA A 85 20.05 13.63 -4.96
C ALA A 85 20.58 15.02 -5.35
N GLN A 86 19.76 16.06 -5.17
CA GLN A 86 20.18 17.44 -5.42
C GLN A 86 21.36 17.87 -4.54
N LYS A 87 21.31 17.60 -3.23
CA LYS A 87 22.43 17.89 -2.32
C LYS A 87 23.70 17.15 -2.71
N PHE A 88 23.56 15.89 -3.16
CA PHE A 88 24.70 15.08 -3.59
C PHE A 88 25.30 15.64 -4.88
N GLU A 89 24.48 16.08 -5.83
CA GLU A 89 24.91 16.75 -7.05
C GLU A 89 25.63 18.07 -6.75
N GLU A 90 25.05 18.92 -5.89
CA GLU A 90 25.68 20.16 -5.42
C GLU A 90 27.04 19.89 -4.78
N MET A 91 27.12 18.91 -3.87
CA MET A 91 28.38 18.51 -3.26
C MET A 91 29.39 18.04 -4.31
N ASN A 92 28.98 17.17 -5.24
CA ASN A 92 29.87 16.65 -6.28
C ASN A 92 30.39 17.76 -7.20
N SER A 93 29.56 18.77 -7.51
CA SER A 93 29.99 19.94 -8.30
C SER A 93 31.13 20.74 -7.66
N ILE A 94 31.25 20.67 -6.33
CA ILE A 94 32.31 21.34 -5.58
C ILE A 94 33.51 20.40 -5.40
N PHE A 95 33.27 19.16 -4.97
CA PHE A 95 34.33 18.24 -4.58
C PHE A 95 35.04 17.61 -5.77
N ILE A 96 34.34 17.23 -6.84
CA ILE A 96 34.97 16.54 -7.97
C ILE A 96 36.02 17.40 -8.67
N PRO A 97 35.78 18.70 -8.97
CA PRO A 97 36.82 19.55 -9.55
C PRO A 97 38.01 19.77 -8.61
N LEU A 98 37.78 19.79 -7.29
CA LEU A 98 38.85 19.88 -6.30
C LEU A 98 39.71 18.61 -6.29
N ILE A 99 39.06 17.44 -6.26
CA ILE A 99 39.72 16.14 -6.33
C ILE A 99 40.51 16.02 -7.64
N GLU A 100 39.93 16.40 -8.77
CA GLU A 100 40.61 16.38 -10.08
C GLU A 100 41.88 17.24 -10.07
N LYS A 101 41.81 18.46 -9.53
CA LYS A 101 42.99 19.34 -9.41
C LYS A 101 44.09 18.74 -8.53
N LEU A 102 43.73 18.22 -7.35
CA LEU A 102 44.68 17.61 -6.41
C LEU A 102 45.28 16.33 -6.99
N TYR A 103 44.44 15.49 -7.60
CA TYR A 103 44.86 14.24 -8.22
C TYR A 103 45.76 14.49 -9.43
N GLY A 104 45.50 15.52 -10.25
CA GLY A 104 46.39 15.91 -11.34
C GLY A 104 47.79 16.33 -10.86
N ILE A 105 47.93 16.88 -9.65
CA ILE A 105 49.24 17.13 -9.02
C ILE A 105 49.86 15.80 -8.55
N ALA A 106 49.07 14.93 -7.93
CA ALA A 106 49.53 13.63 -7.46
C ALA A 106 49.99 12.70 -8.61
N GLN A 107 49.33 12.75 -9.76
CA GLN A 107 49.74 12.02 -10.96
C GLN A 107 51.13 12.44 -11.46
N ARG A 108 51.50 13.71 -11.31
CA ARG A 108 52.84 14.20 -11.68
C ARG A 108 53.94 13.62 -10.78
N VAL A 109 53.61 13.21 -9.56
CA VAL A 109 54.52 12.50 -8.65
C VAL A 109 54.37 10.97 -8.74
N GLY A 110 53.64 10.47 -9.74
CA GLY A 110 53.55 9.05 -10.08
C GLY A 110 52.38 8.29 -9.44
N LEU A 111 51.45 8.97 -8.75
CA LEU A 111 50.26 8.33 -8.19
C LEU A 111 49.26 7.99 -9.31
N LYS A 112 48.81 6.73 -9.36
CA LYS A 112 47.69 6.30 -10.22
C LYS A 112 46.72 5.47 -9.39
N ASP A 113 45.49 5.94 -9.29
CA ASP A 113 44.39 5.30 -8.57
C ASP A 113 43.18 5.10 -9.52
N PRO A 114 42.86 3.86 -9.89
CA PRO A 114 41.74 3.55 -10.79
C PRO A 114 40.37 4.00 -10.25
N TRP A 115 40.20 4.09 -8.94
CA TRP A 115 38.93 4.46 -8.32
C TRP A 115 38.68 5.97 -8.45
N ILE A 116 39.72 6.79 -8.28
CA ILE A 116 39.65 8.24 -8.49
C ILE A 116 39.39 8.55 -9.98
N GLU A 117 40.05 7.83 -10.89
CA GLU A 117 39.83 7.99 -12.33
C GLU A 117 38.40 7.60 -12.74
N ALA A 118 37.87 6.50 -12.21
CA ALA A 118 36.48 6.09 -12.43
C ALA A 118 35.48 7.12 -11.89
N LEU A 119 35.74 7.69 -10.71
CA LEU A 119 34.89 8.71 -10.09
C LEU A 119 34.86 10.01 -10.91
N ILE A 120 36.01 10.51 -11.36
CA ILE A 120 36.11 11.71 -12.22
C ILE A 120 35.43 11.45 -13.57
N ASN A 121 35.66 10.30 -14.20
CA ASN A 121 35.08 9.97 -15.50
C ASN A 121 33.55 9.81 -15.42
N MET A 122 33.05 9.16 -14.38
CA MET A 122 31.62 9.03 -14.14
C MET A 122 30.96 10.39 -13.97
N TYR A 123 31.58 11.30 -13.21
CA TYR A 123 31.06 12.66 -13.03
C TYR A 123 31.04 13.47 -14.33
N LYS A 124 32.10 13.38 -15.14
CA LYS A 124 32.15 14.03 -16.47
C LYS A 124 31.05 13.51 -17.39
N GLY A 125 30.82 12.20 -17.41
CA GLY A 125 29.72 11.59 -18.16
C GLY A 125 28.33 12.11 -17.71
N PHE A 126 28.14 12.35 -16.41
CA PHE A 126 26.90 12.94 -15.91
C PHE A 126 26.71 14.41 -16.30
N GLN A 127 27.77 15.21 -16.40
CA GLN A 127 27.68 16.59 -16.89
C GLN A 127 27.32 16.64 -18.38
N ASP A 128 27.96 15.78 -19.18
CA ASP A 128 27.73 15.74 -20.63
C ASP A 128 26.29 15.31 -21.01
N ASP A 129 25.65 14.47 -20.18
CA ASP A 129 24.25 14.05 -20.39
C ASP A 129 23.23 15.12 -19.94
N GLN A 130 23.58 16.03 -19.03
CA GLN A 130 22.71 17.13 -18.57
C GLN A 130 22.70 18.33 -19.54
N ASP A 131 23.76 18.49 -20.34
CA ASP A 131 23.91 19.58 -21.32
C ASP A 131 23.33 19.26 -22.72
N GLN A 132 22.74 18.08 -22.92
CA GLN A 132 22.05 17.75 -24.17
C GLN A 132 20.63 18.33 -24.20
N PRO A 133 20.28 19.18 -25.20
CA PRO A 133 18.91 19.65 -25.36
C PRO A 133 17.98 18.48 -25.77
N ALA A 134 16.79 18.45 -25.15
CA ALA A 134 15.71 17.52 -25.44
C ALA A 134 15.17 17.63 -26.87
#